data_AF-A0A7S2CQY5-F1
#
_entry.id   AF-A0A7S2CQY5-F1
#
_cell.length_a   1.000
_cell.length_b   1.000
_cell.length_c   1.000
_cell.angle_alpha   90.00
_cell.angle_beta   90.00
_cell.angle_gamma   90.00
#
_symmetry.space_group_name_H-M   'P 1'
#
loop_
_entity.id
_entity.type
_entity.pdbx_description
1 polymer ?
#
loop_
_entity_poly.entity_id
_entity_poly.type
_entity_poly.pdbx_seq_one_letter_code
_entity_poly.pdbx_strand_id
1 'polypeptide(L)'
;MKTDQLAERLAAGSIIEELQLNGVRLEYRKLSGRGPQTGWISTAVHGKELATTSLGYLKDITRVQGPPVALLFPGEGCQHRLMLAFKSLDPFPEVKMLLDQAHRILGYDVKE
;
A
#
# COMPACT_ATOMS: atom_id res chain seq x y z
N MET A 1 -29.00 -14.59 -6.90
CA MET A 1 -29.32 -13.26 -6.37
C MET A 1 -28.53 -12.21 -7.13
N LYS A 2 -29.20 -11.32 -7.90
CA LYS A 2 -28.58 -10.14 -8.53
C LYS A 2 -28.54 -9.03 -7.48
N THR A 3 -27.36 -8.61 -7.07
CA THR A 3 -27.18 -7.39 -6.26
C THR A 3 -27.14 -6.20 -7.19
N ASP A 4 -27.91 -5.14 -6.89
CA ASP A 4 -27.90 -3.89 -7.65
C ASP A 4 -26.47 -3.36 -7.78
N GLN A 5 -26.04 -3.15 -9.02
CA GLN A 5 -24.74 -2.60 -9.30
C GLN A 5 -24.79 -1.11 -8.98
N LEU A 6 -23.98 -0.68 -8.00
CA LEU A 6 -23.74 0.74 -7.77
C LEU A 6 -23.28 1.39 -9.08
N ALA A 7 -23.74 2.62 -9.33
CA ALA A 7 -23.44 3.36 -10.56
C ALA A 7 -21.93 3.52 -10.80
N GLU A 8 -21.14 3.50 -9.74
CA GLU A 8 -19.69 3.59 -9.76
C GLU A 8 -19.04 2.31 -9.23
N ARG A 9 -18.01 1.84 -9.94
CA ARG A 9 -17.23 0.66 -9.53
C ARG A 9 -16.02 1.09 -8.72
N LEU A 10 -15.66 0.28 -7.73
CA LEU A 10 -14.37 0.42 -7.05
C LEU A 10 -13.25 0.25 -8.09
N ALA A 11 -12.35 1.23 -8.18
CA ALA A 11 -11.24 1.19 -9.13
C ALA A 11 -10.19 0.16 -8.72
N ALA A 12 -9.54 -0.47 -9.70
CA ALA A 12 -8.38 -1.33 -9.45
C ALA A 12 -7.26 -0.53 -8.73
N GLY A 13 -6.58 -1.17 -7.79
CA GLY A 13 -5.55 -0.54 -6.96
C GLY A 13 -6.08 0.29 -5.79
N SER A 14 -7.41 0.31 -5.55
CA SER A 14 -7.97 0.94 -4.35
C SER A 14 -7.61 0.12 -3.10
N ILE A 15 -7.26 0.81 -2.01
CA ILE A 15 -7.00 0.18 -0.72
C ILE A 15 -8.30 0.21 0.07
N ILE A 16 -8.69 -0.97 0.56
CA ILE A 16 -9.93 -1.16 1.31
C ILE A 16 -9.64 -1.88 2.62
N GLU A 17 -10.46 -1.60 3.62
CA GLU A 17 -10.54 -2.32 4.88
C GLU A 17 -11.61 -3.40 4.77
N GLU A 18 -11.27 -4.61 5.20
CA GLU A 18 -12.20 -5.74 5.30
C GLU A 18 -13.11 -5.56 6.51
N LEU A 19 -14.43 -5.50 6.27
CA LEU A 19 -15.45 -5.43 7.32
C LEU A 19 -16.05 -6.81 7.58
N GLN A 20 -16.49 -7.51 6.53
CA GLN A 20 -17.10 -8.83 6.64
C GLN A 20 -16.89 -9.66 5.36
N LEU A 21 -16.46 -10.91 5.52
CA LEU A 21 -16.33 -11.87 4.40
C LEU A 21 -17.44 -12.93 4.46
N ASN A 22 -18.30 -12.96 3.44
CA ASN A 22 -19.34 -13.96 3.25
C ASN A 22 -19.02 -14.83 2.02
N GLY A 23 -18.30 -15.92 2.25
CA GLY A 23 -17.84 -16.83 1.20
C GLY A 23 -16.84 -16.14 0.27
N VAL A 24 -17.28 -15.77 -0.93
CA VAL A 24 -16.46 -15.08 -1.94
C VAL A 24 -16.76 -13.58 -2.05
N ARG A 25 -17.65 -13.05 -1.21
CA ARG A 25 -18.00 -11.61 -1.21
C ARG A 25 -17.50 -10.94 0.06
N LEU A 26 -16.75 -9.86 -0.14
CA LEU A 26 -16.16 -9.03 0.89
C LEU A 26 -16.92 -7.71 0.99
N GLU A 27 -17.47 -7.43 2.17
CA GLU A 27 -17.90 -6.09 2.57
C GLU A 27 -16.69 -5.27 2.97
N TYR A 28 -16.65 -4.03 2.47
CA TYR A 28 -15.48 -3.19 2.63
C TYR A 28 -15.83 -1.75 2.99
N ARG A 29 -14.85 -1.07 3.58
CA ARG A 29 -14.74 0.39 3.66
C ARG A 29 -13.50 0.85 2.91
N LYS A 30 -13.62 1.81 2.00
CA LYS A 30 -12.50 2.30 1.20
C LYS A 30 -11.62 3.22 2.03
N LEU A 31 -10.31 2.97 2.00
CA LEU A 31 -9.28 3.79 2.64
C LEU A 31 -8.65 4.75 1.62
N SER A 32 -8.38 4.28 0.39
CA SER A 32 -7.83 5.09 -0.69
C SER A 32 -8.29 4.60 -2.08
N GLY A 33 -8.19 5.45 -3.11
CA GLY A 33 -8.58 5.13 -4.48
C GLY A 33 -9.95 5.71 -4.91
N ARG A 34 -10.41 5.33 -6.11
CA ARG A 34 -11.65 5.83 -6.73
C ARG A 34 -12.80 4.82 -6.59
N GLY A 35 -14.03 5.31 -6.58
CA GLY A 35 -15.23 4.50 -6.35
C GLY A 35 -15.91 4.75 -5.00
N PRO A 36 -16.95 3.95 -4.68
CA PRO A 36 -17.78 4.17 -3.49
C PRO A 36 -17.03 3.93 -2.17
N GLN A 37 -17.49 4.59 -1.10
CA GLN A 37 -16.84 4.51 0.22
C GLN A 37 -17.08 3.20 0.94
N THR A 38 -18.22 2.54 0.68
CA THR A 38 -18.56 1.24 1.23
C THR A 38 -19.24 0.40 0.16
N GLY A 39 -19.21 -0.92 0.32
CA GLY A 39 -19.94 -1.82 -0.55
C GLY A 39 -19.46 -3.26 -0.46
N TRP A 40 -19.88 -4.05 -1.45
CA TRP A 40 -19.56 -5.48 -1.54
C TRP A 40 -18.85 -5.78 -2.84
N ILE A 41 -17.62 -6.32 -2.77
CA ILE A 41 -16.89 -6.86 -3.91
C ILE A 41 -16.79 -8.38 -3.85
N SER A 42 -16.55 -9.03 -4.99
CA SER A 42 -16.11 -10.42 -4.99
C SER A 42 -14.59 -10.47 -4.83
N THR A 43 -14.08 -11.38 -3.99
CA THR A 43 -12.64 -11.59 -3.82
C THR A 43 -12.02 -12.35 -5.00
N ALA A 44 -12.80 -13.17 -5.71
CA ALA A 44 -12.38 -13.86 -6.92
C ALA A 44 -13.54 -14.03 -7.93
N VAL A 45 -13.20 -14.08 -9.22
CA VAL A 45 -14.14 -14.37 -10.33
C VAL A 45 -13.45 -15.31 -11.33
N HIS A 46 -14.09 -16.43 -11.68
CA HIS A 46 -13.52 -17.46 -12.57
C HIS A 46 -12.09 -17.91 -12.20
N GLY A 47 -11.79 -17.99 -10.89
CA GLY A 47 -10.46 -18.36 -10.39
C GLY A 47 -9.42 -17.24 -10.43
N LYS A 48 -9.75 -16.06 -10.95
CA LYS A 48 -8.89 -14.87 -10.88
C LYS A 48 -9.19 -14.09 -9.61
N GLU A 49 -8.18 -13.90 -8.77
CA GLU A 49 -8.28 -13.02 -7.59
C GLU A 49 -8.47 -11.56 -8.03
N LEU A 50 -9.42 -10.88 -7.39
CA LEU A 50 -9.74 -9.47 -7.62
C LEU A 50 -9.35 -8.58 -6.44
N ALA A 51 -9.25 -9.15 -5.25
CA ALA A 51 -8.77 -8.50 -4.05
C ALA A 51 -7.77 -9.43 -3.38
N THR A 52 -6.60 -8.90 -3.00
CA THR A 52 -5.60 -9.61 -2.23
C THR A 52 -5.37 -8.86 -0.92
N THR A 53 -5.03 -9.58 0.13
CA THR A 53 -4.63 -8.94 1.38
C THR A 53 -3.30 -8.24 1.17
N SER A 54 -3.03 -7.20 1.96
CA SER A 54 -1.71 -6.54 1.97
C SER A 54 -0.58 -7.53 2.23
N LEU A 55 -0.84 -8.59 2.99
CA LEU A 55 0.11 -9.69 3.21
C LEU A 55 0.20 -10.65 2.01
N GLY A 56 -0.85 -10.79 1.22
CA GLY A 56 -0.86 -11.53 -0.05
C GLY A 56 0.12 -10.95 -1.07
N TYR A 57 0.27 -9.61 -1.10
CA TYR A 57 1.34 -8.94 -1.86
C TYR A 57 2.73 -9.44 -1.46
N LEU A 58 2.94 -9.81 -0.19
CA LEU A 58 4.22 -10.34 0.27
C LEU A 58 4.53 -11.75 -0.28
N LYS A 59 3.52 -12.50 -0.73
CA LYS A 59 3.71 -13.86 -1.28
C LYS A 59 4.44 -13.83 -2.61
N ASP A 60 4.25 -12.80 -3.43
CA ASP A 60 4.96 -12.66 -4.70
C ASP A 60 6.44 -12.26 -4.51
N ILE A 61 6.79 -11.65 -3.38
CA ILE A 61 8.18 -11.30 -3.05
C ILE A 61 9.01 -12.53 -2.65
N THR A 62 8.39 -13.70 -2.44
CA THR A 62 9.13 -14.94 -2.19
C THR A 62 9.76 -15.52 -3.46
N ARG A 63 9.40 -15.01 -4.65
CA ARG A 63 9.96 -15.39 -5.95
C ARG A 63 10.96 -14.37 -6.47
N VAL A 64 11.92 -13.93 -5.66
CA VAL A 64 13.10 -13.24 -6.20
C VAL A 64 14.00 -14.30 -6.82
N GLN A 65 13.93 -14.46 -8.15
CA GLN A 65 14.95 -15.20 -8.89
C GLN A 65 16.25 -14.37 -8.87
N GLY A 66 17.17 -14.73 -7.99
CA GLY A 66 18.45 -14.08 -7.83
C GLY A 66 19.28 -14.78 -6.76
N PRO A 67 20.59 -14.50 -6.68
CA PRO A 67 21.39 -14.94 -5.55
C PRO A 67 20.78 -14.43 -4.24
N PRO A 68 20.93 -15.14 -3.12
CA PRO A 68 20.48 -14.65 -1.81
C PRO A 68 21.02 -13.24 -1.54
N VAL A 69 20.12 -12.32 -1.17
CA VAL A 69 20.46 -10.92 -0.83
C VAL A 69 20.18 -10.71 0.66
N ALA A 70 21.13 -10.07 1.35
CA ALA A 70 20.93 -9.56 2.70
C ALA A 70 20.81 -8.03 2.64
N LEU A 71 19.81 -7.47 3.31
CA LEU A 71 19.67 -6.03 3.53
C LEU A 71 20.31 -5.67 4.87
N LEU A 72 21.35 -4.84 4.83
CA LEU A 72 22.03 -4.34 6.03
C LEU A 72 21.78 -2.85 6.13
N PHE A 73 21.25 -2.41 7.28
CA PHE A 73 21.00 -1.01 7.56
C PHE A 73 22.09 -0.47 8.49
N PRO A 74 22.70 0.68 8.16
CA PRO A 74 23.68 1.30 9.04
C PRO A 74 23.04 1.74 10.35
N GLY A 75 23.81 1.63 11.44
CA GLY A 75 23.42 2.09 12.76
C GLY A 75 23.72 3.58 13.01
N GLU A 76 23.58 3.99 14.26
CA GLU A 76 23.98 5.32 14.72
C GLU A 76 25.50 5.53 14.54
N GLY A 77 25.90 6.76 14.21
CA GLY A 77 27.29 7.16 13.96
C GLY A 77 27.64 7.31 12.47
N CYS A 78 26.79 6.82 11.58
CA CYS A 78 26.95 6.98 10.13
C CYS A 78 26.20 8.19 9.55
N GLN A 79 25.54 9.00 10.39
CA GLN A 79 24.82 10.18 9.93
C GLN A 79 25.78 11.31 9.50
N HIS A 80 25.38 12.05 8.47
CA HIS A 80 26.07 13.24 8.00
C HIS A 80 25.03 14.26 7.51
N ARG A 81 25.40 15.54 7.53
CA ARG A 81 24.49 16.62 7.11
C ARG A 81 24.06 16.39 5.66
N LEU A 82 22.78 16.63 5.36
CA LEU A 82 22.19 16.44 4.03
C LEU A 82 22.06 14.98 3.55
N MET A 83 22.20 13.99 4.44
CA MET A 83 21.96 12.57 4.11
C MET A 83 20.57 12.31 3.50
N LEU A 84 19.58 13.13 3.87
CA LEU A 84 18.20 13.08 3.37
C LEU A 84 17.89 14.19 2.36
N ALA A 85 18.90 14.84 1.77
CA ALA A 85 18.67 15.93 0.84
C ALA A 85 18.07 15.45 -0.49
N PHE A 86 17.15 16.26 -1.02
CA PHE A 86 16.24 15.90 -2.10
C PHE A 86 16.91 15.43 -3.40
N LYS A 87 18.08 15.94 -3.79
CA LYS A 87 18.66 15.62 -5.11
C LYS A 87 18.88 14.12 -5.36
N SER A 88 19.16 13.33 -4.33
CA SER A 88 19.29 11.87 -4.45
C SER A 88 17.98 11.11 -4.25
N LEU A 89 16.96 11.77 -3.69
CA LEU A 89 15.67 11.18 -3.31
C LEU A 89 14.51 11.59 -4.23
N ASP A 90 14.70 12.61 -5.07
CA ASP A 90 13.74 13.11 -6.06
C ASP A 90 13.13 12.01 -6.96
N PRO A 91 13.86 10.94 -7.34
CA PRO A 91 13.28 9.85 -8.13
C PRO A 91 12.24 8.99 -7.38
N PHE A 92 12.13 9.09 -6.05
CA PHE A 92 11.36 8.16 -5.22
C PHE A 92 10.21 8.88 -4.47
N PRO A 93 9.00 8.96 -5.06
CA PRO A 93 7.87 9.65 -4.44
C PRO A 93 7.44 9.06 -3.09
N GLU A 94 7.66 7.76 -2.88
CA GLU A 94 7.35 7.06 -1.63
C GLU A 94 8.23 7.55 -0.47
N VAL A 95 9.50 7.87 -0.75
CA VAL A 95 10.42 8.43 0.24
C VAL A 95 9.95 9.84 0.65
N LYS A 96 9.51 10.64 -0.32
CA LYS A 96 8.92 11.95 -0.04
C LYS A 96 7.69 11.83 0.87
N MET A 97 6.78 10.89 0.58
CA MET A 97 5.59 10.66 1.41
C MET A 97 5.95 10.29 2.86
N LEU A 98 7.00 9.48 3.04
CA LEU A 98 7.49 9.08 4.36
C LEU A 98 8.06 10.26 5.14
N LEU A 99 8.88 11.11 4.50
CA LEU A 99 9.43 12.32 5.12
C LEU A 99 8.32 13.34 5.45
N ASP A 100 7.34 13.50 4.58
CA ASP A 100 6.16 14.35 4.83
C ASP A 100 5.31 13.82 6.00
N GLN A 101 5.24 12.50 6.19
CA GLN A 101 4.61 11.89 7.35
C GLN A 101 5.43 12.10 8.64
N ALA A 102 6.75 11.95 8.58
CA ALA A 102 7.62 12.21 9.73
C ALA A 102 7.49 13.65 10.22
N HIS A 103 7.48 14.63 9.30
CA HIS A 103 7.28 16.04 9.63
C HIS A 103 5.94 16.27 10.36
N ARG A 104 4.85 15.68 9.86
CA ARG A 104 3.51 15.78 10.50
C ARG A 104 3.47 15.21 11.91
N ILE A 105 4.21 14.14 12.17
CA ILE A 105 4.22 13.45 13.48
C ILE A 105 5.13 14.18 14.47
N LEU A 106 6.32 14.58 14.02
CA LEU A 106 7.36 15.12 14.88
C LEU A 106 7.23 16.63 15.10
N GLY A 107 6.53 17.33 14.20
CA GLY A 107 6.33 18.78 14.28
C GLY A 107 7.55 19.61 13.86
N TYR A 108 8.60 18.98 13.33
CA TYR A 108 9.78 19.65 12.77
C TYR A 108 10.24 18.97 11.48
N ASP A 109 11.00 19.68 10.66
CA ASP A 109 11.52 19.12 9.41
C ASP A 109 12.80 18.30 9.67
N VAL A 110 12.76 16.99 9.41
CA VAL A 110 13.89 16.06 9.59
C VAL A 110 14.99 16.21 8.52
N LYS A 111 14.76 17.03 7.49
CA LYS A 111 15.75 17.32 6.45
C LYS A 111 16.66 18.50 6.83
N GLU A 112 16.27 19.29 7.83
CA GLU A 112 17.01 20.47 8.32
C GLU A 112 18.10 20.12 9.33
#